data_AF-A0A0L6JGJ2-F1
#
_entry.id   AF-A0A0L6JGJ2-F1
#
_cell.length_a   1.000
_cell.length_b   1.000
_cell.length_c   1.000
_cell.angle_alpha   90.00
_cell.angle_beta   90.00
_cell.angle_gamma   90.00
#
_symmetry.space_group_name_H-M   'P 1'
#
loop_
_entity.id
_entity.type
_entity.pdbx_description
1 polymer ?
#
loop_
_entity_poly.entity_id
_entity_poly.type
_entity_poly.pdbx_seq_one_letter_code
_entity_poly.pdbx_strand_id
1 'polypeptide(L)' 'MIYATASLFIIIGLLCIFKPHVIGMFDGFRFKPPTNPYLLKYIRFVGIAFVIGGVICLLSV' A
#
# COMPACT_ATOMS: atom_id res chain seq x y z
N MET A 1 5.07 19.18 -8.80
CA MET A 1 5.74 17.89 -8.48
C MET A 1 5.21 17.27 -7.20
N ILE A 2 5.05 18.02 -6.11
CA ILE A 2 4.61 17.46 -4.81
C ILE A 2 3.20 16.84 -4.85
N TYR A 3 2.25 17.47 -5.55
CA TYR A 3 0.91 16.90 -5.76
C TYR A 3 0.92 15.58 -6.55
N ALA A 4 1.83 15.42 -7.51
CA ALA A 4 1.97 14.20 -8.31
C ALA A 4 2.54 13.04 -7.48
N THR A 5 3.52 13.32 -6.61
CA THR A 5 4.05 12.32 -5.67
C THR A 5 3.02 11.95 -4.60
N ALA A 6 2.27 12.91 -4.06
CA ALA A 6 1.24 12.63 -3.05
C ALA A 6 0.10 11.77 -3.60
N SER A 7 -0.35 12.05 -4.83
CA SER A 7 -1.37 11.24 -5.51
C SER A 7 -0.90 9.81 -5.79
N LEU A 8 0.37 9.61 -6.19
CA LEU A 8 0.97 8.27 -6.34
C LEU A 8 0.98 7.49 -5.02
N PHE A 9 1.37 8.13 -3.91
CA PHE A 9 1.36 7.50 -2.59
C PHE A 9 -0.05 7.09 -2.15
N ILE A 10 -1.06 7.93 -2.42
CA ILE A 10 -2.46 7.59 -2.12
C ILE A 10 -2.93 6.40 -2.95
N ILE A 11 -2.66 6.38 -4.26
CA ILE A 11 -3.09 5.29 -5.15
C ILE A 11 -2.46 3.96 -4.75
N ILE A 12 -1.15 3.96 -4.48
CA ILE A 12 -0.42 2.76 -4.04
C ILE A 12 -0.93 2.30 -2.67
N GLY A 13 -1.11 3.24 -1.73
CA GLY A 13 -1.66 2.94 -0.41
C GLY A 13 -3.07 2.35 -0.46
N LEU A 14 -3.94 2.88 -1.32
CA LEU A 14 -5.29 2.35 -1.55
C LEU A 14 -5.25 0.93 -2.13
N LEU A 15 -4.36 0.67 -3.10
CA LEU A 15 -4.15 -0.65 -3.68
C LEU A 15 -3.71 -1.67 -2.62
N CYS A 16 -2.81 -1.27 -1.71
CA CYS A 16 -2.38 -2.08 -0.57
C CYS A 16 -3.52 -2.38 0.42
N ILE A 17 -4.51 -1.50 0.55
CA ILE A 17 -5.65 -1.69 1.47
C ILE A 17 -6.74 -2.59 0.88
N PHE A 18 -7.08 -2.37 -0.39
CA PHE A 18 -8.19 -3.06 -1.08
C PHE A 18 -7.78 -4.38 -1.71
N LYS A 19 -6.54 -4.49 -2.22
CA LYS A 19 -6.01 -5.70 -2.86
C LYS A 19 -4.65 -6.15 -2.26
N PRO A 20 -4.55 -6.34 -0.93
CA PRO A 20 -3.32 -6.82 -0.29
C PRO A 20 -2.91 -8.22 -0.80
N HIS A 21 -3.88 -9.04 -1.25
CA HIS A 21 -3.63 -10.34 -1.84
C HIS A 21 -2.81 -10.28 -3.14
N VAL A 22 -2.98 -9.23 -3.95
CA VAL A 22 -2.25 -9.07 -5.22
C VAL A 22 -0.79 -8.72 -4.94
N ILE A 23 -0.55 -7.90 -3.92
CA ILE A 23 0.80 -7.48 -3.52
C ILE A 23 1.52 -8.60 -2.77
N GLY A 24 0.82 -9.34 -1.90
CA GLY A 24 1.37 -10.51 -1.21
C GLY A 24 1.70 -11.69 -2.15
N MET A 25 1.22 -11.67 -3.40
CA MET A 25 1.61 -12.63 -4.44
C MET A 25 2.94 -12.29 -5.12
N PHE A 26 3.44 -11.06 -5.00
CA PHE A 26 4.71 -10.63 -5.59
C PHE A 26 5.94 -10.94 -4.72
N ASP A 27 5.75 -11.64 -3.60
CA ASP A 27 6.84 -12.09 -2.73
C ASP A 27 7.63 -13.22 -3.43
N GLY A 28 8.64 -12.83 -4.22
CA GLY A 28 9.72 -13.71 -4.65
C GLY A 28 9.41 -14.77 -5.72
N PHE A 29 8.68 -14.45 -6.79
CA PHE A 29 8.50 -15.33 -7.97
C PHE A 29 7.69 -16.62 -7.73
N ARG A 30 6.79 -16.68 -6.75
CA ARG A 30 5.77 -17.74 -6.65
C ARG A 30 4.40 -17.17 -6.34
N PHE A 31 3.47 -17.28 -7.29
CA PHE A 31 2.02 -17.07 -7.08
C PHE A 31 1.49 -18.13 -6.10
N LYS A 32 1.74 -17.97 -4.80
CA LYS A 32 1.02 -18.69 -3.76
C LYS A 32 -0.06 -17.77 -3.18
N PRO A 33 -1.28 -18.27 -2.92
CA PRO A 33 -2.24 -17.51 -2.14
C PRO A 33 -1.56 -17.16 -0.80
N PRO A 34 -1.61 -15.90 -0.34
CA PRO A 34 -0.99 -15.49 0.91
C PRO A 34 -1.62 -16.28 2.05
N THR A 35 -0.95 -17.37 2.41
CA THR A 35 -1.43 -18.33 3.41
C THR A 35 -1.19 -17.78 4.81
N ASN A 36 -0.39 -16.73 4.91
CA ASN A 36 -0.02 -16.09 6.16
C ASN A 36 -0.90 -14.84 6.43
N PRO A 37 -1.86 -14.91 7.37
CA PRO A 37 -2.71 -13.78 7.72
C PRO A 37 -1.92 -12.60 8.30
N TYR A 38 -0.73 -12.84 8.87
CA TYR A 38 0.14 -11.78 9.39
C TYR A 38 0.74 -10.91 8.26
N LEU A 39 1.11 -11.51 7.13
CA LEU A 39 1.64 -10.79 5.96
C LEU A 39 0.57 -9.87 5.36
N LEU A 40 -0.65 -10.39 5.21
CA LEU A 40 -1.81 -9.63 4.75
C LEU A 40 -2.10 -8.43 5.65
N LYS A 41 -2.05 -8.63 6.97
CA LYS A 41 -2.25 -7.57 7.95
C LYS A 41 -1.14 -6.52 7.89
N TYR A 42 0.11 -6.94 7.69
CA TYR A 42 1.26 -6.05 7.52
C TYR A 42 1.15 -5.19 6.25
N ILE A 43 0.85 -5.79 5.09
CA ILE A 43 0.67 -5.06 3.83
C ILE A 43 -0.46 -4.03 3.95
N ARG A 44 -1.55 -4.40 4.62
CA ARG A 44 -2.68 -3.48 4.85
C ARG A 44 -2.28 -2.31 5.75
N PHE A 45 -1.50 -2.56 6.80
CA PHE A 45 -0.99 -1.53 7.70
C PHE A 45 -0.02 -0.58 6.99
N VAL A 46 0.89 -1.12 6.18
CA VAL A 46 1.81 -0.33 5.33
C VAL A 46 1.03 0.52 4.33
N GLY A 47 -0.02 -0.04 3.71
CA GLY A 47 -0.93 0.70 2.82
C GLY A 47 -1.59 1.90 3.51
N ILE A 48 -2.10 1.71 4.73
CA ILE A 48 -2.69 2.78 5.54
C ILE A 48 -1.65 3.87 5.83
N ALA A 49 -0.42 3.49 6.22
CA ALA A 49 0.65 4.45 6.48
C ALA A 49 0.99 5.30 5.24
N PHE A 50 1.01 4.69 4.05
CA PHE A 50 1.24 5.42 2.80
C PHE A 50 0.11 6.40 2.45
N VAL A 51 -1.16 6.02 2.68
CA VAL A 51 -2.30 6.94 2.48
C VAL A 51 -2.20 8.12 3.45
N ILE A 52 -1.95 7.85 4.73
CA ILE A 52 -1.82 8.90 5.76
C ILE A 52 -0.65 9.84 5.42
N GLY A 53 0.51 9.29 5.07
CA GLY A 53 1.67 10.08 4.65
C GLY A 53 1.39 10.93 3.42
N GLY A 54 0.69 10.39 2.42
CA GLY A 54 0.26 11.13 1.23
C GLY A 54 -0.68 12.28 1.55
N VAL A 55 -1.65 12.07 2.46
CA VAL A 55 -2.58 13.12 2.91
C VAL A 55 -1.88 14.20 3.71
N ILE A 56 -1.00 13.85 4.65
CA ILE A 56 -0.20 14.82 5.42
C ILE A 56 0.66 15.66 4.48
N CYS A 57 1.32 15.03 3.51
CA CYS A 57 2.16 15.71 2.53
C CYS A 57 1.35 16.67 1.63
N LEU A 58 0.09 16.34 1.34
CA LEU A 58 -0.86 17.21 0.63
C LEU A 58 -1.31 18.39 1.48
N LEU A 59 -1.44 18.20 2.80
CA LEU A 59 -1.88 19.23 3.75
C LEU A 59 -0.75 20.22 4.10
N SER A 60 0.51 19.81 3.96
CA SER A 60 1.70 20.60 4.29
C SER A 60 2.22 21.47 3.15
N VAL A 61 1.52 21.50 2.01
CA VAL A 61 1.86 22.26 0.78
C VAL A 61 0.74 23.24 0.48
#